data_AF-A0A2W7AHW9-F1
#
_entry.id   AF-A0A2W7AHW9-F1
#
_cell.length_a   1.000
_cell.length_b   1.000
_cell.length_c   1.000
_cell.angle_alpha   90.00
_cell.angle_beta   90.00
_cell.angle_gamma   90.00
#
_symmetry.space_group_name_H-M   'P 1'
#
loop_
_entity.id
_entity.type
_entity.pdbx_description
1 polymer ?
#
loop_
_entity_poly.entity_id
_entity_poly.type
_entity_poly.pdbx_seq_one_letter_code
_entity_poly.pdbx_strand_id
1 'polypeptide(L)'
;MISTPLLPIAVFILTLALLGWGYFRSRKFGKLGLLSWLQFVALLSPWLAYFGLFVSGVFINFTTLLFLLLVSTIAYVAISNQFRKAAAEERSEIEQKLKQDFVAPNGDSPNPTDNSPNSANKPTVNSPIAVAMSQGKTQLKLFKALPAEDMKLIQGIFGIGTFYVTETIPYQEGAILKGNLRGEPDVVHERLTKSLSDRLGDKYNLFLVEGQDRKPVVIVLPSRVSNVDNNTIPQRILIAVLIVANGYTALNLGALIAGIPVVQEPQQYLVGLPFAIGIGIILGVRELAMRLMAKKYKVNMSLPFLLPSSQLGSFGAFSRISSPLPHRLSLFDIAIAPALASGLLSLLMLLVGLRLSAIGMGSIDIPSQIFQASVLAGTLAKLFLGDALHNSFISIHPLVVLGWLGSAITALNLMPAGQLDGGRIVQSIYGRRTASWTTVLTLIFLVIATVINPLALYWGGIILILLRDLERPMLNELSELDGDREAVGVVALFWMVITLLPLTSGVAERLGIGSGGGLLP
;
A
#
# COMPACT_ATOMS: atom_id res chain seq x y z
N MET A 1 15.04 -30.82 16.68
CA MET A 1 15.57 -30.25 17.93
C MET A 1 14.46 -29.43 18.59
N ILE A 2 14.07 -29.77 19.81
CA ILE A 2 13.05 -29.05 20.58
C ILE A 2 13.65 -27.69 20.96
N SER A 3 13.25 -26.63 20.28
CA SER A 3 13.63 -25.27 20.64
C SER A 3 13.01 -24.94 22.01
N THR A 4 13.84 -24.80 23.03
CA THR A 4 13.42 -24.31 24.34
C THR A 4 12.72 -22.95 24.19
N PRO A 5 11.48 -22.75 24.68
CA PRO A 5 10.71 -21.52 24.49
C PRO A 5 11.18 -20.37 25.41
N LEU A 6 12.49 -20.21 25.59
CA LEU A 6 13.08 -19.19 26.46
C LEU A 6 12.70 -17.77 26.05
N LEU A 7 12.69 -17.48 24.74
CA LEU A 7 12.41 -16.15 24.22
C LEU A 7 10.91 -15.77 24.30
N PRO A 8 9.95 -16.63 23.92
CA PRO A 8 8.53 -16.39 24.16
C PRO A 8 8.17 -16.19 25.64
N ILE A 9 8.78 -16.99 26.54
CA ILE A 9 8.57 -16.87 27.99
C ILE A 9 9.09 -15.52 28.49
N ALA A 10 10.29 -15.11 28.07
CA ALA A 10 10.87 -13.82 28.46
C ALA A 10 10.02 -12.63 27.98
N VAL A 11 9.52 -12.68 26.74
CA VAL A 11 8.63 -11.64 26.19
C VAL A 11 7.30 -11.60 26.95
N PHE A 12 6.73 -12.76 27.29
CA PHE A 12 5.48 -12.84 28.06
C PHE A 12 5.63 -12.24 29.47
N ILE A 13 6.70 -12.58 30.18
CA ILE A 13 7.00 -12.03 31.52
C ILE A 13 7.26 -10.52 31.45
N LEU A 14 8.05 -10.06 30.47
CA LEU A 14 8.32 -8.63 30.28
C LEU A 14 7.02 -7.85 30.00
N THR A 15 6.12 -8.41 29.20
CA THR A 15 4.83 -7.78 28.87
C THR A 15 3.94 -7.66 30.11
N LEU A 16 3.88 -8.68 30.96
CA LEU A 16 3.17 -8.61 32.25
C LEU A 16 3.79 -7.56 33.19
N ALA A 17 5.12 -7.48 33.26
CA ALA A 17 5.82 -6.47 34.05
C ALA A 17 5.53 -5.04 33.55
N LEU A 18 5.51 -4.82 32.24
CA LEU A 18 5.16 -3.53 31.62
C LEU A 18 3.70 -3.14 31.86
N LEU A 19 2.76 -4.10 31.81
CA LEU A 19 1.36 -3.85 32.13
C LEU A 19 1.18 -3.46 33.61
N GLY A 20 1.86 -4.17 34.52
CA GLY A 20 1.88 -3.85 35.95
C GLY A 20 2.49 -2.48 36.24
N TRP A 21 3.65 -2.17 35.66
CA TRP A 21 4.26 -0.83 35.74
C TRP A 21 3.32 0.25 35.18
N GLY A 22 2.71 -0.02 34.03
CA GLY A 22 1.75 0.85 33.37
C GLY A 22 0.57 1.19 34.27
N TYR A 23 0.07 0.22 35.05
CA TYR A 23 -1.00 0.43 36.02
C TYR A 23 -0.60 1.42 37.12
N PHE A 24 0.57 1.20 37.74
CA PHE A 24 1.09 2.09 38.78
C PHE A 24 1.35 3.52 38.28
N ARG A 25 1.89 3.65 37.06
CA ARG A 25 2.10 4.96 36.42
C ARG A 25 0.78 5.66 36.13
N SER A 26 -0.20 4.92 35.61
CA SER A 26 -1.48 5.47 35.16
C SER A 26 -2.37 5.92 36.32
N ARG A 27 -2.25 5.26 37.49
CA ARG A 27 -2.94 5.67 38.73
C ARG A 27 -2.57 7.09 39.18
N LYS A 28 -1.37 7.58 38.86
CA LYS A 28 -0.92 8.96 39.15
C LYS A 28 -1.67 10.03 38.33
N PHE A 29 -2.30 9.64 37.23
CA PHE A 29 -3.04 10.54 36.32
C PHE A 29 -4.56 10.43 36.51
N GLY A 30 -5.02 9.93 37.67
CA GLY A 30 -6.44 9.88 38.03
C GLY A 30 -7.28 8.97 37.14
N LYS A 31 -8.58 9.30 37.02
CA LYS A 31 -9.58 8.50 36.30
C LYS A 31 -9.26 8.35 34.81
N LEU A 32 -8.77 9.41 34.16
CA LEU A 32 -8.38 9.37 32.74
C LEU A 32 -7.15 8.50 32.49
N GLY A 33 -6.15 8.56 33.36
CA GLY A 33 -4.98 7.68 33.28
C GLY A 33 -5.38 6.22 33.34
N LEU A 34 -6.26 5.86 34.29
CA LEU A 34 -6.72 4.49 34.48
C LEU A 34 -7.50 3.96 33.27
N LEU A 35 -8.37 4.79 32.68
CA LEU A 35 -9.14 4.44 31.48
C LEU A 35 -8.23 4.28 30.25
N SER A 36 -7.22 5.13 30.10
CA SER A 36 -6.21 5.00 29.03
C SER A 36 -5.40 3.72 29.17
N TRP A 37 -5.03 3.33 30.40
CA TRP A 37 -4.38 2.05 30.65
C TRP A 37 -5.28 0.86 30.33
N LEU A 38 -6.56 0.91 30.71
CA LEU A 38 -7.54 -0.13 30.38
C LEU A 38 -7.74 -0.29 28.86
N GLN A 39 -7.72 0.80 28.10
CA GLN A 39 -7.73 0.72 26.63
C GLN A 39 -6.52 -0.02 26.07
N PHE A 40 -5.33 0.28 26.60
CA PHE A 40 -4.09 -0.40 26.20
C PHE A 40 -4.10 -1.88 26.57
N VAL A 41 -4.60 -2.23 27.76
CA VAL A 41 -4.82 -3.62 28.20
C VAL A 41 -5.80 -4.34 27.28
N ALA A 42 -6.91 -3.71 26.91
CA ALA A 42 -7.90 -4.31 26.02
C ALA A 42 -7.30 -4.65 24.65
N LEU A 43 -6.46 -3.78 24.09
CA LEU A 43 -5.75 -4.02 22.82
C LEU A 43 -4.72 -5.16 22.89
N LEU A 44 -4.04 -5.31 24.02
CA LEU A 44 -2.98 -6.31 24.20
C LEU A 44 -3.48 -7.67 24.70
N SER A 45 -4.66 -7.74 25.31
CA SER A 45 -5.18 -8.96 25.92
C SER A 45 -5.32 -10.15 24.95
N PRO A 46 -5.68 -9.99 23.66
CA PRO A 46 -5.73 -11.11 22.72
C PRO A 46 -4.39 -11.73 22.42
N TRP A 47 -3.39 -10.89 22.25
CA TRP A 47 -2.03 -11.32 21.98
C TRP A 47 -1.42 -11.98 23.21
N LEU A 48 -1.64 -11.40 24.39
CA LEU A 48 -1.16 -11.96 25.65
C LEU A 48 -1.77 -13.34 25.93
N ALA A 49 -3.08 -13.50 25.71
CA ALA A 49 -3.75 -14.79 25.83
C ALA A 49 -3.25 -15.82 24.80
N TYR A 50 -3.08 -15.40 23.54
CA TYR A 50 -2.55 -16.25 22.48
C TYR A 50 -1.12 -16.73 22.77
N PHE A 51 -0.21 -15.81 23.09
CA PHE A 51 1.18 -16.16 23.39
C PHE A 51 1.32 -16.94 24.70
N GLY A 52 0.50 -16.64 25.71
CA GLY A 52 0.49 -17.40 26.96
C GLY A 52 0.08 -18.86 26.75
N LEU A 53 -0.98 -19.10 25.98
CA LEU A 53 -1.45 -20.45 25.62
C LEU A 53 -0.45 -21.18 24.72
N PHE A 54 0.17 -20.46 23.77
CA PHE A 54 1.24 -20.99 22.94
C PHE A 54 2.44 -21.47 23.77
N VAL A 55 2.86 -20.68 24.78
CA VAL A 55 3.93 -21.04 25.71
C VAL A 55 3.58 -22.25 26.58
N SER A 56 2.30 -22.42 26.94
CA SER A 56 1.84 -23.61 27.68
C SER A 56 1.61 -24.84 26.80
N GLY A 57 1.95 -24.77 25.50
CA GLY A 57 1.77 -25.87 24.54
C GLY A 57 0.34 -26.06 24.06
N VAL A 58 -0.56 -25.12 24.34
CA VAL A 58 -1.97 -25.15 23.92
C VAL A 58 -2.16 -24.29 22.69
N PHE A 59 -2.41 -24.93 21.55
CA PHE A 59 -2.69 -24.24 20.29
C PHE A 59 -4.17 -23.90 20.17
N ILE A 60 -4.48 -22.62 20.04
CA ILE A 60 -5.85 -22.15 19.83
C ILE A 60 -6.15 -22.12 18.34
N ASN A 61 -7.33 -22.58 17.94
CA ASN A 61 -7.78 -22.47 16.56
C ASN A 61 -8.05 -21.00 16.16
N PHE A 62 -8.00 -20.73 14.86
CA PHE A 62 -8.19 -19.39 14.32
C PHE A 62 -9.55 -18.78 14.70
N THR A 63 -10.60 -19.61 14.77
CA THR A 63 -11.94 -19.20 15.20
C THR A 63 -11.94 -18.62 16.61
N THR A 64 -11.26 -19.27 17.56
CA THR A 64 -11.18 -18.79 18.94
C THR A 64 -10.33 -17.52 19.03
N LEU A 65 -9.25 -17.42 18.24
CA LEU A 65 -8.46 -16.19 18.16
C LEU A 65 -9.29 -15.01 17.65
N LEU A 66 -10.09 -15.22 16.60
CA LEU A 66 -10.97 -14.20 16.04
C LEU A 66 -12.08 -13.79 17.01
N PHE A 67 -12.65 -14.74 17.75
CA PHE A 67 -13.61 -14.45 18.82
C PHE A 67 -12.98 -13.62 19.95
N LEU A 68 -11.74 -13.94 20.34
CA LEU A 68 -11.02 -13.23 21.38
C LEU A 68 -10.69 -11.79 20.94
N LEU A 69 -10.29 -11.59 19.68
CA LEU A 69 -10.11 -10.26 19.07
C LEU A 69 -11.43 -9.47 19.02
N LEU A 70 -12.55 -10.12 18.70
CA LEU A 70 -13.87 -9.48 18.67
C LEU A 70 -14.27 -8.98 20.07
N VAL A 71 -14.15 -9.83 21.10
CA VAL A 71 -14.46 -9.47 22.50
C VAL A 71 -13.58 -8.33 23.00
N SER A 72 -12.27 -8.39 22.70
CA SER A 72 -11.32 -7.31 23.01
C SER A 72 -11.69 -6.00 22.31
N THR A 73 -12.13 -6.05 21.05
CA THR A 73 -12.57 -4.87 20.30
C THR A 73 -13.82 -4.25 20.92
N ILE A 74 -14.80 -5.07 21.32
CA ILE A 74 -16.01 -4.60 22.01
C ILE A 74 -15.64 -3.92 23.34
N ALA A 75 -14.77 -4.55 24.13
CA ALA A 75 -14.27 -3.98 25.38
C ALA A 75 -13.52 -2.65 25.15
N TYR A 76 -12.66 -2.60 24.14
CA TYR A 76 -11.94 -1.38 23.75
C TYR A 76 -12.89 -0.24 23.38
N VAL A 77 -13.93 -0.52 22.60
CA VAL A 77 -14.94 0.49 22.21
C VAL A 77 -15.74 0.97 23.44
N ALA A 78 -16.12 0.08 24.34
CA ALA A 78 -16.83 0.44 25.57
C ALA A 78 -15.99 1.35 26.47
N ILE A 79 -14.71 1.00 26.70
CA ILE A 79 -13.77 1.81 27.48
C ILE A 79 -13.47 3.14 26.77
N SER A 80 -13.39 3.14 25.43
CA SER A 80 -13.22 4.35 24.62
C SER A 80 -14.37 5.34 24.76
N ASN A 81 -15.60 4.85 24.85
CA ASN A 81 -16.75 5.70 25.08
C ASN A 81 -16.75 6.29 26.49
N GLN A 82 -16.34 5.51 27.50
CA GLN A 82 -16.19 6.02 28.87
C GLN A 82 -15.07 7.05 29.00
N PHE A 83 -13.93 6.82 28.34
CA PHE A 83 -12.82 7.78 28.29
C PHE A 83 -13.24 9.10 27.64
N ARG A 84 -13.97 9.04 26.51
CA ARG A 84 -14.47 10.24 25.84
C ARG A 84 -15.40 11.07 26.71
N LYS A 85 -16.29 10.42 27.48
CA LYS A 85 -17.17 11.09 28.45
C LYS A 85 -16.36 11.76 29.57
N ALA A 86 -15.46 11.01 30.21
CA ALA A 86 -14.61 11.54 31.28
C ALA A 86 -13.69 12.67 30.80
N ALA A 87 -13.19 12.61 29.56
CA ALA A 87 -12.33 13.64 28.99
C ALA A 87 -13.12 14.93 28.66
N ALA A 88 -14.40 14.79 28.27
CA ALA A 88 -15.27 15.93 28.03
C ALA A 88 -15.63 16.65 29.34
N GLU A 89 -15.91 15.90 30.41
CA GLU A 89 -16.14 16.43 31.76
C GLU A 89 -14.94 17.25 32.26
N GLU A 90 -13.73 16.67 32.28
CA GLU A 90 -12.51 17.41 32.71
C GLU A 90 -12.19 18.62 31.83
N ARG A 91 -12.41 18.52 30.51
CA ARG A 91 -12.19 19.66 29.59
C ARG A 91 -13.11 20.83 29.92
N SER A 92 -14.37 20.54 30.24
CA SER A 92 -15.36 21.57 30.60
C SER A 92 -15.01 22.27 31.92
N GLU A 93 -14.52 21.53 32.92
CA GLU A 93 -14.05 22.08 34.19
C GLU A 93 -12.80 22.97 34.01
N ILE A 94 -11.85 22.55 33.18
CA ILE A 94 -10.64 23.34 32.88
C ILE A 94 -11.02 24.62 32.12
N GLU A 95 -11.95 24.55 31.17
CA GLU A 95 -12.43 25.72 30.42
C GLU A 95 -13.19 26.70 31.34
N GLN A 96 -13.97 26.21 32.30
CA GLN A 96 -14.61 27.04 33.32
C GLN A 96 -13.60 27.71 34.25
N LYS A 97 -12.57 26.98 34.72
CA LYS A 97 -11.49 27.57 35.55
C LYS A 97 -10.70 28.64 34.79
N LEU A 98 -10.35 28.37 33.53
CA LEU A 98 -9.72 29.37 32.66
C LEU A 98 -10.60 30.60 32.46
N LYS A 99 -11.91 30.43 32.26
CA LYS A 99 -12.84 31.56 32.14
C LYS A 99 -12.97 32.36 33.45
N GLN A 100 -12.92 31.70 34.61
CA GLN A 100 -12.90 32.38 35.92
C GLN A 100 -11.61 33.18 36.14
N ASP A 101 -10.45 32.64 35.76
CA ASP A 101 -9.17 33.35 35.82
C ASP A 101 -9.13 34.58 34.89
N PHE A 102 -9.91 34.58 33.81
CA PHE A 102 -10.06 35.72 32.89
C PHE A 102 -11.10 36.78 33.32
N VAL A 103 -11.93 36.51 34.34
CA VAL A 103 -13.03 37.40 34.78
C VAL A 103 -12.71 38.13 36.10
N ALA A 104 -11.58 37.85 36.75
CA ALA A 104 -11.09 38.69 37.85
C ALA A 104 -10.77 40.11 37.33
N PRO A 105 -11.41 41.18 37.82
CA PRO A 105 -11.17 42.53 37.34
C PRO A 105 -9.75 42.99 37.67
N ASN A 106 -9.09 43.57 36.67
CA ASN A 106 -7.82 44.28 36.81
C ASN A 106 -7.85 45.27 37.98
N GLY A 107 -7.10 44.97 39.02
CA GLY A 107 -6.55 45.95 39.96
C GLY A 107 -5.05 46.09 39.67
N ASP A 108 -4.71 47.24 39.10
CA ASP A 108 -3.39 47.89 38.98
C ASP A 108 -2.34 47.38 37.96
N SER A 109 -1.93 48.35 37.14
CA SER A 109 -0.82 48.33 36.17
C SER A 109 0.55 48.40 36.86
N PRO A 110 1.66 48.08 36.14
CA PRO A 110 2.87 47.53 36.74
C PRO A 110 3.84 48.60 37.24
N ASN A 111 4.37 48.42 38.46
CA ASN A 111 5.58 49.10 38.93
C ASN A 111 6.77 48.11 38.90
N PRO A 112 7.91 48.47 38.28
CA PRO A 112 9.04 47.57 38.15
C PRO A 112 10.06 47.79 39.27
N THR A 113 9.75 47.35 40.49
CA THR A 113 10.76 47.14 41.55
C THR A 113 10.11 46.38 42.70
N ASP A 114 10.39 45.07 42.83
CA ASP A 114 10.88 44.54 44.11
C ASP A 114 11.36 43.10 44.00
N ASN A 115 12.57 42.88 44.53
CA ASN A 115 13.17 41.58 44.76
C ASN A 115 12.54 40.96 46.02
N SER A 116 11.84 39.82 45.90
CA SER A 116 11.88 38.75 46.91
C SER A 116 11.21 37.45 46.43
N PRO A 117 11.69 36.27 46.90
CA PRO A 117 11.33 34.97 46.35
C PRO A 117 10.19 34.34 47.15
N ASN A 118 8.98 34.27 46.61
CA ASN A 118 7.98 33.29 47.05
C ASN A 118 6.78 33.24 46.09
N SER A 119 6.76 32.23 45.22
CA SER A 119 5.53 31.68 44.65
C SER A 119 5.69 30.19 44.35
N ALA A 120 5.99 29.42 45.39
CA ALA A 120 5.71 28.00 45.41
C ALA A 120 4.18 27.81 45.57
N ASN A 121 3.48 27.66 44.44
CA ASN A 121 2.26 26.87 44.21
C ASN A 121 1.41 27.45 43.08
N LYS A 122 1.84 27.24 41.83
CA LYS A 122 0.87 26.98 40.76
C LYS A 122 0.56 25.48 40.81
N PRO A 123 -0.70 25.05 40.99
CA PRO A 123 -1.02 23.65 40.79
C PRO A 123 -0.71 23.31 39.33
N THR A 124 0.33 22.50 39.13
CA THR A 124 0.64 21.87 37.86
C THR A 124 -0.54 20.97 37.50
N VAL A 125 -1.41 21.45 36.61
CA VAL A 125 -2.46 20.62 36.02
C VAL A 125 -1.78 19.63 35.08
N ASN A 126 -1.29 18.53 35.65
CA ASN A 126 -0.67 17.40 34.94
C ASN A 126 -1.73 16.54 34.23
N SER A 127 -2.66 17.18 33.52
CA SER A 127 -3.62 16.49 32.66
C SER A 127 -2.99 16.24 31.27
N PRO A 128 -3.04 15.02 30.73
CA PRO A 128 -2.58 14.71 29.36
C PRO A 128 -3.20 15.65 28.30
N ILE A 129 -4.41 16.13 28.56
CA ILE A 129 -5.16 17.02 27.66
C ILE A 129 -4.54 18.42 27.64
N ALA A 130 -4.07 18.93 28.78
CA ALA A 130 -3.42 20.23 28.86
C ALA A 130 -2.08 20.24 28.09
N VAL A 131 -1.34 19.13 28.12
CA VAL A 131 -0.10 18.93 27.36
C VAL A 131 -0.38 18.75 25.86
N ALA A 132 -1.42 17.98 25.49
CA ALA A 132 -1.80 17.80 24.09
C ALA A 132 -2.32 19.12 23.45
N MET A 133 -3.07 19.93 24.20
CA MET A 133 -3.57 21.22 23.70
C MET A 133 -2.47 22.27 23.52
N SER A 134 -1.44 22.28 24.37
CA SER A 134 -0.29 23.18 24.20
C SER A 134 0.59 22.77 23.01
N GLN A 135 0.74 21.46 22.77
CA GLN A 135 1.42 20.93 21.58
C GLN A 135 0.63 21.19 20.28
N GLY A 136 -0.70 21.03 20.29
CA GLY A 136 -1.55 21.31 19.13
C GLY A 136 -1.54 22.78 18.68
N LYS A 137 -1.54 23.73 19.64
CA LYS A 137 -1.37 25.17 19.32
C LYS A 137 0.00 25.50 18.73
N THR A 138 1.02 24.72 19.05
CA THR A 138 2.37 24.91 18.50
C THR A 138 2.47 24.35 17.07
N GLN A 139 1.75 23.26 16.76
CA GLN A 139 1.69 22.69 15.41
C GLN A 139 0.92 23.56 14.40
N LEU A 140 -0.13 24.28 14.83
CA LEU A 140 -0.85 25.23 13.96
C LEU A 140 -0.01 26.44 13.52
N LYS A 141 1.07 26.77 14.23
CA LYS A 141 2.00 27.85 13.88
C LYS A 141 3.08 27.45 12.87
N LEU A 142 3.16 26.18 12.46
CA LEU A 142 4.24 25.68 11.59
C LEU A 142 3.94 25.81 10.08
N PHE A 143 2.71 26.11 9.68
CA PHE A 143 2.41 26.44 8.28
C PHE A 143 2.70 27.92 8.03
N LYS A 144 3.82 28.21 7.37
CA LYS A 144 4.11 29.56 6.89
C LYS A 144 3.03 29.92 5.85
N ALA A 145 2.14 30.87 6.20
CA ALA A 145 1.09 31.31 5.30
C ALA A 145 1.68 31.82 3.98
N LEU A 146 0.99 31.54 2.86
CA LEU A 146 1.36 32.03 1.53
C LEU A 146 1.57 33.56 1.56
N PRO A 147 2.70 34.09 1.05
CA PRO A 147 2.90 35.53 0.98
C PRO A 147 1.74 36.23 0.26
N ALA A 148 1.23 37.33 0.82
CA ALA A 148 0.06 38.02 0.26
C ALA A 148 0.30 38.56 -1.16
N GLU A 149 1.55 38.86 -1.51
CA GLU A 149 1.96 39.27 -2.86
C GLU A 149 1.81 38.13 -3.87
N ASP A 150 2.35 36.94 -3.54
CA ASP A 150 2.23 35.74 -4.37
C ASP A 150 0.75 35.36 -4.58
N MET A 151 -0.08 35.52 -3.55
CA MET A 151 -1.52 35.26 -3.63
C MET A 151 -2.23 36.14 -4.68
N LYS A 152 -1.90 37.43 -4.74
CA LYS A 152 -2.48 38.35 -5.74
C LYS A 152 -2.03 38.00 -7.16
N LEU A 153 -0.75 37.63 -7.33
CA LEU A 153 -0.21 37.21 -8.62
C LEU A 153 -0.86 35.91 -9.11
N ILE A 154 -1.10 34.95 -8.20
CA ILE A 154 -1.83 33.72 -8.48
C ILE A 154 -3.29 34.02 -8.85
N GLN A 155 -3.98 34.92 -8.15
CA GLN A 155 -5.35 35.26 -8.54
C GLN A 155 -5.42 35.93 -9.93
N GLY A 156 -4.38 36.69 -10.31
CA GLY A 156 -4.29 37.39 -11.59
C GLY A 156 -4.05 36.52 -12.82
N ILE A 157 -3.73 35.22 -12.68
CA ILE A 157 -3.62 34.30 -13.84
C ILE A 157 -4.97 33.73 -14.30
N PHE A 158 -6.00 33.84 -13.47
CA PHE A 158 -7.33 33.30 -13.75
C PHE A 158 -8.20 34.31 -14.51
N GLY A 159 -8.96 33.83 -15.50
CA GLY A 159 -9.76 34.70 -16.36
C GLY A 159 -11.00 34.01 -16.94
N ILE A 160 -11.86 34.81 -17.56
CA ILE A 160 -13.17 34.39 -18.09
C ILE A 160 -13.02 33.31 -19.18
N GLY A 161 -11.93 33.34 -19.95
CA GLY A 161 -11.64 32.38 -21.02
C GLY A 161 -10.81 31.16 -20.62
N THR A 162 -10.49 30.98 -19.35
CA THR A 162 -9.68 29.83 -18.85
C THR A 162 -10.36 29.13 -17.68
N PHE A 163 -10.33 29.75 -16.50
CA PHE A 163 -10.94 29.20 -15.30
C PHE A 163 -11.47 30.34 -14.45
N TYR A 164 -12.78 30.32 -14.21
CA TYR A 164 -13.47 31.37 -13.47
C TYR A 164 -13.52 31.01 -11.99
N VAL A 165 -12.68 31.65 -11.18
CA VAL A 165 -12.59 31.42 -9.74
C VAL A 165 -13.79 32.02 -9.02
N THR A 166 -14.46 31.20 -8.20
CA THR A 166 -15.57 31.61 -7.33
C THR A 166 -15.15 31.77 -5.87
N GLU A 167 -14.19 30.96 -5.43
CA GLU A 167 -13.73 30.93 -4.03
C GLU A 167 -12.22 30.63 -4.00
N THR A 168 -11.47 31.38 -3.18
CA THR A 168 -10.05 31.12 -2.92
C THR A 168 -9.86 30.78 -1.44
N ILE A 169 -9.32 29.61 -1.16
CA ILE A 169 -9.07 29.10 0.18
C ILE A 169 -7.55 28.93 0.36
N PRO A 170 -6.90 29.61 1.32
CA PRO A 170 -5.49 29.37 1.60
C PRO A 170 -5.30 27.95 2.13
N TYR A 171 -4.32 27.21 1.60
CA TYR A 171 -4.06 25.82 1.96
C TYR A 171 -2.56 25.55 2.07
N GLN A 172 -2.08 25.26 3.29
CA GLN A 172 -0.65 25.09 3.60
C GLN A 172 0.17 26.32 3.14
N GLU A 173 1.21 26.10 2.34
CA GLU A 173 2.04 27.14 1.70
C GLU A 173 1.51 27.52 0.29
N GLY A 174 0.25 27.19 -0.01
CA GLY A 174 -0.38 27.32 -1.32
C GLY A 174 -1.83 27.82 -1.24
N ALA A 175 -2.59 27.62 -2.32
CA ALA A 175 -3.99 28.05 -2.43
C ALA A 175 -4.84 27.02 -3.18
N ILE A 176 -6.07 26.82 -2.70
CA ILE A 176 -7.12 26.07 -3.38
C ILE A 176 -8.10 27.07 -3.98
N LEU A 177 -8.28 27.02 -5.29
CA LEU A 177 -9.19 27.88 -6.04
C LEU A 177 -10.31 27.03 -6.61
N LYS A 178 -11.53 27.22 -6.09
CA LYS A 178 -12.73 26.61 -6.65
C LYS A 178 -13.30 27.51 -7.74
N GLY A 179 -13.86 26.92 -8.78
CA GLY A 179 -14.38 27.68 -9.89
C GLY A 179 -14.96 26.79 -10.97
N ASN A 180 -15.20 27.40 -12.13
CA ASN A 180 -15.68 26.71 -13.32
C ASN A 180 -14.61 26.74 -14.41
N LEU A 181 -14.26 25.57 -14.92
CA LEU A 181 -13.41 25.42 -16.09
C LEU A 181 -14.12 25.93 -17.35
N ARG A 182 -13.41 26.69 -18.18
CA ARG A 182 -13.93 27.30 -19.41
C ARG A 182 -13.05 26.87 -20.58
N GLY A 183 -13.31 25.68 -21.10
CA GLY A 183 -12.58 25.09 -22.22
C GLY A 183 -12.10 23.67 -21.94
N GLU A 184 -11.31 23.15 -22.86
CA GLU A 184 -10.69 21.83 -22.75
C GLU A 184 -9.62 21.82 -21.65
N PRO A 185 -9.60 20.80 -20.75
CA PRO A 185 -8.70 20.77 -19.60
C PRO A 185 -7.22 20.94 -19.94
N ASP A 186 -6.73 20.29 -20.99
CA ASP A 186 -5.31 20.33 -21.37
C ASP A 186 -4.88 21.72 -21.83
N VAL A 187 -5.66 22.34 -22.71
CA VAL A 187 -5.39 23.69 -23.22
C VAL A 187 -5.45 24.73 -22.10
N VAL A 188 -6.41 24.60 -21.19
CA VAL A 188 -6.54 25.51 -20.05
C VAL A 188 -5.39 25.32 -19.06
N HIS A 189 -5.02 24.08 -18.74
CA HIS A 189 -3.92 23.78 -17.83
C HIS A 189 -2.59 24.32 -18.37
N GLU A 190 -2.30 24.13 -19.66
CA GLU A 190 -1.07 24.61 -20.28
C GLU A 190 -0.98 26.15 -20.23
N ARG A 191 -2.08 26.85 -20.56
CA ARG A 191 -2.15 28.32 -20.48
C ARG A 191 -1.96 28.84 -19.05
N LEU A 192 -2.61 28.22 -18.07
CA LEU A 192 -2.50 28.61 -16.66
C LEU A 192 -1.11 28.34 -16.10
N THR A 193 -0.54 27.16 -16.40
CA THR A 193 0.82 26.79 -16.01
C THR A 193 1.85 27.75 -16.61
N LYS A 194 1.72 28.10 -17.90
CA LYS A 194 2.60 29.08 -18.56
C LYS A 194 2.48 30.46 -17.90
N SER A 195 1.26 30.92 -17.67
CA SER A 195 1.00 32.23 -17.01
C SER A 195 1.53 32.28 -15.57
N LEU A 196 1.49 31.15 -14.86
CA LEU A 196 2.07 31.03 -13.52
C LEU A 196 3.59 31.11 -13.58
N SER A 197 4.22 30.37 -14.49
CA SER A 197 5.67 30.37 -14.68
C SER A 197 6.20 31.74 -15.11
N ASP A 198 5.50 32.44 -16.01
CA ASP A 198 5.88 33.78 -16.47
C ASP A 198 5.89 34.82 -15.32
N ARG A 199 5.05 34.64 -14.30
CA ARG A 199 4.90 35.59 -13.17
C ARG A 199 5.70 35.23 -11.93
N LEU A 200 5.85 33.94 -11.64
CA LEU A 200 6.38 33.42 -10.37
C LEU A 200 7.53 32.43 -10.57
N GLY A 201 7.95 32.19 -11.81
CA GLY A 201 8.94 31.18 -12.17
C GLY A 201 8.52 29.77 -11.75
N ASP A 202 9.51 28.91 -11.49
CA ASP A 202 9.30 27.51 -11.08
C ASP A 202 9.00 27.35 -9.58
N LYS A 203 8.58 28.41 -8.90
CA LYS A 203 8.34 28.40 -7.45
C LYS A 203 7.10 27.58 -7.07
N TYR A 204 6.11 27.51 -7.96
CA TYR A 204 4.83 26.86 -7.73
C TYR A 204 4.44 25.91 -8.86
N ASN A 205 3.77 24.82 -8.51
CA ASN A 205 3.12 23.90 -9.42
C ASN A 205 1.60 24.07 -9.34
N LEU A 206 0.95 24.00 -10.50
CA LEU A 206 -0.50 24.08 -10.64
C LEU A 206 -1.10 22.69 -10.91
N PHE A 207 -2.02 22.30 -10.05
CA PHE A 207 -2.76 21.05 -10.12
C PHE A 207 -4.21 21.35 -10.49
N LEU A 208 -4.70 20.77 -11.58
CA LEU A 208 -6.08 20.83 -12.00
C LEU A 208 -6.72 19.47 -11.67
N VAL A 209 -7.54 19.45 -10.62
CA VAL A 209 -8.09 18.21 -10.04
C VAL A 209 -9.60 18.25 -9.94
N GLU A 210 -10.21 17.08 -9.80
CA GLU A 210 -11.64 16.95 -9.52
C GLU A 210 -11.90 17.12 -8.03
N GLY A 211 -12.70 18.12 -7.65
CA GLY A 211 -13.14 18.35 -6.28
C GLY A 211 -14.15 17.31 -5.79
N GLN A 212 -14.48 17.34 -4.49
CA GLN A 212 -15.45 16.39 -3.91
C GLN A 212 -16.83 16.44 -4.57
N ASP A 213 -17.22 17.62 -5.05
CA ASP A 213 -18.50 17.88 -5.72
C ASP A 213 -18.48 17.54 -7.23
N ARG A 214 -17.46 16.82 -7.70
CA ARG A 214 -17.18 16.55 -9.14
C ARG A 214 -16.95 17.81 -9.98
N LYS A 215 -16.67 18.94 -9.32
CA LYS A 215 -16.36 20.21 -9.98
C LYS A 215 -14.85 20.39 -10.10
N PRO A 216 -14.37 20.99 -11.20
CA PRO A 216 -12.97 21.36 -11.36
C PRO A 216 -12.47 22.26 -10.22
N VAL A 217 -11.31 21.93 -9.66
CA VAL A 217 -10.62 22.73 -8.63
C VAL A 217 -9.16 22.88 -9.05
N VAL A 218 -8.65 24.10 -8.93
CA VAL A 218 -7.23 24.39 -9.14
C VAL A 218 -6.54 24.49 -7.79
N ILE A 219 -5.44 23.77 -7.62
CA ILE A 219 -4.62 23.80 -6.41
C ILE A 219 -3.23 24.25 -6.80
N VAL A 220 -2.73 25.29 -6.16
CA VAL A 220 -1.38 25.81 -6.38
C VAL A 220 -0.55 25.50 -5.14
N LEU A 221 0.54 24.74 -5.31
CA LEU A 221 1.44 24.33 -4.23
C LEU A 221 2.89 24.66 -4.60
N PRO A 222 3.77 24.95 -3.63
CA PRO A 222 5.16 25.21 -3.93
C PRO A 222 5.88 23.95 -4.45
N SER A 223 6.72 24.13 -5.48
CA SER A 223 7.32 23.02 -6.24
C SER A 223 8.17 22.07 -5.40
N ARG A 224 8.77 22.58 -4.31
CA ARG A 224 9.55 21.78 -3.34
C ARG A 224 8.72 20.72 -2.59
N VAL A 225 7.43 20.99 -2.36
CA VAL A 225 6.52 20.04 -1.68
C VAL A 225 6.14 18.92 -2.65
N SER A 226 6.17 19.20 -3.95
CA SER A 226 5.80 18.26 -5.01
C SER A 226 6.93 17.27 -5.32
N ASN A 227 8.19 17.71 -5.25
CA ASN A 227 9.39 16.91 -5.52
C ASN A 227 10.06 16.48 -4.21
N VAL A 228 9.54 15.42 -3.59
CA VAL A 228 10.16 14.85 -2.38
C VAL A 228 11.07 13.70 -2.80
N ASP A 229 12.36 14.00 -2.94
CA ASP A 229 13.40 12.99 -3.14
C ASP A 229 13.62 12.21 -1.85
N ASN A 230 12.89 11.09 -1.70
CA ASN A 230 12.96 10.21 -0.53
C ASN A 230 14.25 9.36 -0.46
N ASN A 231 15.33 9.73 -1.14
CA ASN A 231 16.53 8.89 -1.27
C ASN A 231 17.42 8.86 0.00
N THR A 232 16.83 8.45 1.12
CA THR A 232 17.46 8.36 2.43
C THR A 232 18.32 7.09 2.54
N ILE A 233 19.36 7.14 3.38
CA ILE A 233 20.26 5.98 3.61
C ILE A 233 19.48 4.74 4.08
N PRO A 234 18.52 4.82 5.03
CA PRO A 234 17.74 3.67 5.45
C PRO A 234 16.96 3.02 4.31
N GLN A 235 16.42 3.83 3.39
CA GLN A 235 15.71 3.32 2.21
C GLN A 235 16.65 2.55 1.28
N ARG A 236 17.88 3.03 1.05
CA ARG A 236 18.86 2.31 0.22
C ARG A 236 19.26 0.97 0.84
N ILE A 237 19.45 0.94 2.15
CA ILE A 237 19.74 -0.30 2.89
C ILE A 237 18.56 -1.27 2.74
N LEU A 238 17.33 -0.80 2.94
CA LEU A 238 16.13 -1.62 2.77
C LEU A 238 16.04 -2.22 1.36
N ILE A 239 16.29 -1.42 0.33
CA ILE A 239 16.29 -1.89 -1.07
C ILE A 239 17.35 -2.97 -1.29
N ALA A 240 18.57 -2.77 -0.78
CA ALA A 240 19.63 -3.78 -0.89
C ALA A 240 19.24 -5.09 -0.20
N VAL A 241 18.69 -5.02 1.02
CA VAL A 241 18.19 -6.20 1.76
C VAL A 241 17.10 -6.93 0.98
N LEU A 242 16.15 -6.19 0.39
CA LEU A 242 15.06 -6.75 -0.39
C LEU A 242 15.53 -7.42 -1.69
N ILE A 243 16.54 -6.85 -2.35
CA ILE A 243 17.17 -7.47 -3.54
C ILE A 243 17.82 -8.80 -3.16
N VAL A 244 18.59 -8.83 -2.07
CA VAL A 244 19.23 -10.05 -1.57
C VAL A 244 18.17 -11.09 -1.16
N ALA A 245 17.15 -10.66 -0.42
CA ALA A 245 16.06 -11.54 0.00
C ALA A 245 15.32 -12.15 -1.20
N ASN A 246 15.08 -11.37 -2.26
CA ASN A 246 14.42 -11.86 -3.47
C ASN A 246 15.31 -12.85 -4.25
N GLY A 247 16.62 -12.58 -4.32
CA GLY A 247 17.57 -13.53 -4.87
C GLY A 247 17.56 -14.86 -4.09
N TYR A 248 17.54 -14.79 -2.77
CA TYR A 248 17.46 -15.96 -1.90
C TYR A 248 16.16 -16.77 -2.09
N THR A 249 15.00 -16.10 -2.14
CA THR A 249 13.72 -16.79 -2.36
C THR A 249 13.63 -17.40 -3.75
N ALA A 250 14.13 -16.71 -4.79
CA ALA A 250 14.15 -17.24 -6.15
C ALA A 250 15.09 -18.44 -6.30
N LEU A 251 16.26 -18.44 -5.64
CA LEU A 251 17.18 -19.58 -5.61
C LEU A 251 16.55 -20.79 -4.91
N ASN A 252 15.91 -20.58 -3.76
CA ASN A 252 15.22 -21.67 -3.04
C ASN A 252 14.09 -22.27 -3.87
N LEU A 253 13.31 -21.43 -4.56
CA LEU A 253 12.25 -21.92 -5.42
C LEU A 253 12.80 -22.73 -6.59
N GLY A 254 13.92 -22.28 -7.20
CA GLY A 254 14.61 -23.03 -8.22
C GLY A 254 15.11 -24.40 -7.74
N ALA A 255 15.70 -24.45 -6.55
CA ALA A 255 16.14 -25.70 -5.92
C ALA A 255 14.96 -26.64 -5.63
N LEU A 256 13.84 -26.11 -5.11
CA LEU A 256 12.61 -26.87 -4.86
C LEU A 256 12.07 -27.50 -6.14
N ILE A 257 12.01 -26.73 -7.23
CA ILE A 257 11.54 -27.20 -8.53
C ILE A 257 12.48 -28.26 -9.13
N ALA A 258 13.78 -28.18 -8.83
CA ALA A 258 14.76 -29.19 -9.21
C ALA A 258 14.74 -30.43 -8.28
N GLY A 259 13.79 -30.53 -7.34
CA GLY A 259 13.62 -31.69 -6.45
C GLY A 259 14.37 -31.61 -5.13
N ILE A 260 14.91 -30.44 -4.75
CA ILE A 260 15.62 -30.22 -3.48
C ILE A 260 14.73 -29.40 -2.52
N PRO A 261 13.94 -30.03 -1.65
CA PRO A 261 12.96 -29.32 -0.81
C PRO A 261 13.58 -28.52 0.33
N VAL A 262 14.74 -28.94 0.84
CA VAL A 262 15.48 -28.25 1.90
C VAL A 262 16.94 -28.21 1.50
N VAL A 263 17.46 -27.00 1.30
CA VAL A 263 18.87 -26.78 0.99
C VAL A 263 19.70 -26.97 2.26
N GLN A 264 20.52 -28.00 2.29
CA GLN A 264 21.41 -28.31 3.42
C GLN A 264 22.85 -27.84 3.16
N GLU A 265 23.26 -27.83 1.89
CA GLU A 265 24.62 -27.48 1.47
C GLU A 265 24.61 -26.24 0.56
N PRO A 266 25.60 -25.32 0.69
CA PRO A 266 25.66 -24.12 -0.14
C PRO A 266 25.70 -24.40 -1.65
N GLN A 267 26.26 -25.54 -2.07
CA GLN A 267 26.37 -25.92 -3.48
C GLN A 267 24.99 -26.20 -4.12
N GLN A 268 24.00 -26.63 -3.34
CA GLN A 268 22.65 -26.93 -3.85
C GLN A 268 21.91 -25.66 -4.31
N TYR A 269 22.28 -24.48 -3.81
CA TYR A 269 21.74 -23.21 -4.33
C TYR A 269 22.13 -22.96 -5.80
N LEU A 270 23.26 -23.52 -6.26
CA LEU A 270 23.69 -23.37 -7.66
C LEU A 270 22.73 -24.07 -8.64
N VAL A 271 22.04 -25.13 -8.19
CA VAL A 271 21.01 -25.82 -8.99
C VAL A 271 19.82 -24.90 -9.27
N GLY A 272 19.46 -24.04 -8.31
CA GLY A 272 18.38 -23.07 -8.46
C GLY A 272 18.74 -21.82 -9.27
N LEU A 273 20.02 -21.64 -9.62
CA LEU A 273 20.52 -20.43 -10.28
C LEU A 273 19.83 -20.13 -11.62
N PRO A 274 19.65 -21.09 -12.56
CA PRO A 274 19.00 -20.80 -13.84
C PRO A 274 17.57 -20.29 -13.66
N PHE A 275 16.84 -20.82 -12.67
CA PHE A 275 15.48 -20.40 -12.35
C PHE A 275 15.45 -19.00 -11.75
N ALA A 276 16.36 -18.72 -10.81
CA ALA A 276 16.50 -17.39 -10.21
C ALA A 276 16.87 -16.32 -11.25
N ILE A 277 17.74 -16.65 -12.21
CA ILE A 277 18.06 -15.79 -13.35
C ILE A 277 16.81 -15.54 -14.19
N GLY A 278 16.01 -16.58 -14.48
CA GLY A 278 14.75 -16.44 -15.21
C GLY A 278 13.78 -15.45 -14.56
N ILE A 279 13.54 -15.58 -13.24
CA ILE A 279 12.73 -14.61 -12.48
C ILE A 279 13.37 -13.21 -12.52
N GLY A 280 14.69 -13.13 -12.32
CA GLY A 280 15.43 -11.86 -12.38
C GLY A 280 15.28 -11.13 -13.71
N ILE A 281 15.30 -11.87 -14.84
CA ILE A 281 15.06 -11.31 -16.18
C ILE A 281 13.64 -10.76 -16.30
N ILE A 282 12.63 -11.52 -15.85
CA ILE A 282 11.22 -11.08 -15.89
C ILE A 282 11.03 -9.78 -15.10
N LEU A 283 11.58 -9.72 -13.88
CA LEU A 283 11.52 -8.52 -13.03
C LEU A 283 12.35 -7.36 -13.60
N GLY A 284 13.50 -7.65 -14.22
CA GLY A 284 14.35 -6.65 -14.85
C GLY A 284 13.69 -6.00 -16.06
N VAL A 285 13.07 -6.80 -16.94
CA VAL A 285 12.32 -6.32 -18.11
C VAL A 285 11.12 -5.48 -17.68
N ARG A 286 10.39 -5.93 -16.65
CA ARG A 286 9.27 -5.19 -16.04
C ARG A 286 9.70 -3.78 -15.61
N GLU A 287 10.77 -3.69 -14.82
CA GLU A 287 11.27 -2.43 -14.28
C GLU A 287 11.88 -1.54 -15.36
N LEU A 288 12.58 -2.13 -16.34
CA LEU A 288 13.13 -1.40 -17.49
C LEU A 288 12.02 -0.73 -18.30
N ALA A 289 10.94 -1.46 -18.62
CA ALA A 289 9.80 -0.91 -19.36
C ALA A 289 9.17 0.29 -18.63
N MET A 290 9.00 0.18 -17.29
CA MET A 290 8.52 1.30 -16.48
C MET A 290 9.45 2.51 -16.57
N ARG A 291 10.77 2.30 -16.45
CA ARG A 291 11.78 3.36 -16.49
C ARG A 291 11.86 4.06 -17.83
N LEU A 292 11.70 3.33 -18.92
CA LEU A 292 11.65 3.89 -20.27
C LEU A 292 10.44 4.83 -20.42
N MET A 293 9.26 4.42 -19.94
CA MET A 293 8.06 5.27 -19.98
C MET A 293 8.16 6.47 -19.04
N ALA A 294 8.71 6.29 -17.84
CA ALA A 294 8.95 7.42 -16.94
C ALA A 294 9.92 8.45 -17.54
N LYS A 295 10.99 7.99 -18.22
CA LYS A 295 11.92 8.87 -18.94
C LYS A 295 11.23 9.62 -20.08
N LYS A 296 10.35 8.96 -20.85
CA LYS A 296 9.55 9.59 -21.92
C LYS A 296 8.74 10.78 -21.38
N TYR A 297 8.16 10.64 -20.19
CA TYR A 297 7.36 11.68 -19.54
C TYR A 297 8.15 12.61 -18.60
N LYS A 298 9.48 12.48 -18.53
CA LYS A 298 10.36 13.26 -17.62
C LYS A 298 9.95 13.13 -16.14
N VAL A 299 9.50 11.94 -15.76
CA VAL A 299 9.05 11.62 -14.40
C VAL A 299 10.17 10.92 -13.64
N ASN A 300 10.48 11.41 -12.44
CA ASN A 300 11.48 10.81 -11.56
C ASN A 300 10.86 9.64 -10.78
N MET A 301 11.59 8.54 -10.71
CA MET A 301 11.17 7.34 -9.95
C MET A 301 12.24 6.90 -8.96
N SER A 302 11.79 6.28 -7.88
CA SER A 302 12.69 5.61 -6.93
C SER A 302 13.35 4.38 -7.55
N LEU A 303 14.34 3.84 -6.84
CA LEU A 303 14.76 2.46 -7.04
C LEU A 303 13.62 1.49 -6.65
N PRO A 304 13.59 0.29 -7.25
CA PRO A 304 12.51 -0.66 -7.03
C PRO A 304 12.68 -1.37 -5.68
N PHE A 305 11.57 -1.51 -4.97
CA PHE A 305 11.44 -2.40 -3.83
C PHE A 305 10.98 -3.76 -4.36
N LEU A 306 11.89 -4.73 -4.36
CA LEU A 306 11.57 -6.11 -4.72
C LEU A 306 10.91 -6.80 -3.54
N LEU A 307 9.73 -7.38 -3.76
CA LEU A 307 8.98 -8.05 -2.70
C LEU A 307 9.26 -9.56 -2.77
N PRO A 308 10.04 -10.14 -1.84
CA PRO A 308 10.35 -11.57 -1.86
C PRO A 308 9.11 -12.41 -1.52
N SER A 309 9.03 -13.60 -2.12
CA SER A 309 7.98 -14.58 -1.83
C SER A 309 8.56 -15.98 -1.83
N SER A 310 8.35 -16.76 -0.77
CA SER A 310 8.81 -18.16 -0.72
C SER A 310 8.09 -19.06 -1.73
N GLN A 311 6.85 -18.73 -2.09
CA GLN A 311 6.03 -19.56 -2.97
C GLN A 311 6.19 -19.20 -4.46
N LEU A 312 6.35 -17.92 -4.78
CA LEU A 312 6.46 -17.42 -6.17
C LEU A 312 7.88 -16.99 -6.55
N GLY A 313 8.81 -17.01 -5.61
CA GLY A 313 10.13 -16.39 -5.73
C GLY A 313 10.05 -14.89 -5.45
N SER A 314 9.15 -14.19 -6.14
CA SER A 314 8.88 -12.76 -5.95
C SER A 314 7.40 -12.44 -6.12
N PHE A 315 6.90 -11.43 -5.41
CA PHE A 315 5.62 -10.79 -5.74
C PHE A 315 5.76 -9.69 -6.81
N GLY A 316 6.98 -9.35 -7.20
CA GLY A 316 7.27 -8.31 -8.17
C GLY A 316 8.14 -7.19 -7.60
N ALA A 317 8.15 -6.10 -8.36
CA ALA A 317 8.87 -4.87 -8.07
C ALA A 317 7.88 -3.71 -7.91
N PHE A 318 8.07 -2.92 -6.87
CA PHE A 318 7.33 -1.69 -6.65
C PHE A 318 8.28 -0.48 -6.72
N SER A 319 7.99 0.47 -7.61
CA SER A 319 8.72 1.74 -7.70
C SER A 319 7.77 2.90 -7.43
N ARG A 320 8.22 3.82 -6.56
CA ARG A 320 7.49 5.02 -6.20
C ARG A 320 7.80 6.13 -7.19
N ILE A 321 6.75 6.83 -7.63
CA ILE A 321 6.88 8.03 -8.45
C ILE A 321 7.22 9.20 -7.51
N SER A 322 8.37 9.83 -7.73
CA SER A 322 8.92 10.87 -6.84
C SER A 322 8.51 12.29 -7.25
N SER A 323 8.24 12.52 -8.54
CA SER A 323 7.81 13.81 -9.09
C SER A 323 6.32 13.80 -9.48
N PRO A 324 5.65 14.97 -9.56
CA PRO A 324 4.30 15.05 -10.09
C PRO A 324 4.19 14.51 -11.51
N LEU A 325 3.10 13.80 -11.78
CA LEU A 325 2.76 13.35 -13.13
C LEU A 325 2.08 14.49 -13.91
N PRO A 326 2.37 14.68 -15.20
CA PRO A 326 1.76 15.74 -15.99
C PRO A 326 0.25 15.56 -16.18
N HIS A 327 -0.19 14.33 -16.47
CA HIS A 327 -1.58 14.04 -16.85
C HIS A 327 -1.96 12.56 -16.67
N ARG A 328 -3.25 12.23 -16.74
CA ARG A 328 -3.75 10.84 -16.61
C ARG A 328 -3.14 9.89 -17.64
N LEU A 329 -2.88 10.37 -18.86
CA LEU A 329 -2.24 9.59 -19.93
C LEU A 329 -0.85 9.07 -19.54
N SER A 330 -0.04 9.91 -18.90
CA SER A 330 1.28 9.47 -18.41
C SER A 330 1.19 8.42 -17.32
N LEU A 331 0.17 8.49 -16.46
CA LEU A 331 -0.04 7.47 -15.42
C LEU A 331 -0.37 6.12 -16.06
N PHE A 332 -1.28 6.12 -17.04
CA PHE A 332 -1.66 4.92 -17.78
C PHE A 332 -0.46 4.27 -18.47
N ASP A 333 0.25 5.04 -19.29
CA ASP A 333 1.38 4.57 -20.08
C ASP A 333 2.52 4.00 -19.21
N ILE A 334 2.80 4.62 -18.06
CA ILE A 334 3.79 4.13 -17.09
C ILE A 334 3.29 2.84 -16.40
N ALA A 335 2.00 2.73 -16.10
CA ALA A 335 1.43 1.59 -15.41
C ALA A 335 1.25 0.35 -16.31
N ILE A 336 0.93 0.53 -17.58
CA ILE A 336 0.67 -0.58 -18.52
C ILE A 336 1.95 -1.21 -19.08
N ALA A 337 3.01 -0.41 -19.27
CA ALA A 337 4.25 -0.87 -19.89
C ALA A 337 4.94 -2.05 -19.17
N PRO A 338 5.04 -2.06 -17.82
CA PRO A 338 5.56 -3.21 -17.08
C PRO A 338 4.78 -4.49 -17.37
N ALA A 339 3.44 -4.39 -17.33
CA ALA A 339 2.55 -5.52 -17.53
C ALA A 339 2.64 -6.10 -18.95
N LEU A 340 2.71 -5.24 -19.97
CA LEU A 340 2.90 -5.68 -21.35
C LEU A 340 4.28 -6.34 -21.54
N ALA A 341 5.34 -5.70 -21.08
CA ALA A 341 6.70 -6.20 -21.29
C ALA A 341 6.96 -7.52 -20.56
N SER A 342 6.67 -7.59 -19.26
CA SER A 342 6.89 -8.83 -18.48
C SER A 342 5.84 -9.88 -18.77
N GLY A 343 4.59 -9.48 -19.01
CA GLY A 343 3.50 -10.40 -19.34
C GLY A 343 3.76 -11.10 -20.66
N LEU A 344 4.12 -10.38 -21.72
CA LEU A 344 4.43 -10.98 -23.03
C LEU A 344 5.67 -11.87 -22.96
N LEU A 345 6.71 -11.46 -22.24
CA LEU A 345 7.89 -12.30 -22.03
C LEU A 345 7.53 -13.61 -21.31
N SER A 346 6.73 -13.52 -20.25
CA SER A 346 6.28 -14.68 -19.48
C SER A 346 5.40 -15.60 -20.31
N LEU A 347 4.50 -15.04 -21.11
CA LEU A 347 3.67 -15.79 -22.06
C LEU A 347 4.53 -16.51 -23.11
N LEU A 348 5.55 -15.84 -23.64
CA LEU A 348 6.48 -16.44 -24.60
C LEU A 348 7.26 -17.61 -23.97
N MET A 349 7.76 -17.44 -22.74
CA MET A 349 8.41 -18.53 -21.99
C MET A 349 7.46 -19.71 -21.75
N LEU A 350 6.21 -19.43 -21.41
CA LEU A 350 5.18 -20.46 -21.20
C LEU A 350 4.90 -21.23 -22.49
N LEU A 351 4.66 -20.53 -23.62
CA LEU A 351 4.39 -21.15 -24.92
C LEU A 351 5.57 -21.99 -25.43
N VAL A 352 6.78 -21.44 -25.34
CA VAL A 352 8.00 -22.17 -25.72
C VAL A 352 8.20 -23.38 -24.82
N GLY A 353 8.04 -23.23 -23.50
CA GLY A 353 8.14 -24.33 -22.55
C GLY A 353 7.13 -25.44 -22.82
N LEU A 354 5.88 -25.10 -23.10
CA LEU A 354 4.83 -26.06 -23.41
C LEU A 354 5.14 -26.80 -24.72
N ARG A 355 5.63 -26.09 -25.74
CA ARG A 355 6.04 -26.69 -27.00
C ARG A 355 7.21 -27.65 -26.83
N LEU A 356 8.23 -27.28 -26.05
CA LEU A 356 9.38 -28.15 -25.74
C LEU A 356 8.96 -29.39 -24.94
N SER A 357 8.02 -29.23 -24.00
CA SER A 357 7.44 -30.33 -23.22
C SER A 357 6.69 -31.31 -24.13
N ALA A 358 5.91 -30.80 -25.08
CA ALA A 358 5.13 -31.61 -26.02
C ALA A 358 5.99 -32.48 -26.95
N ILE A 359 7.23 -32.07 -27.23
CA ILE A 359 8.20 -32.86 -28.03
C ILE A 359 9.14 -33.72 -27.18
N GLY A 360 8.81 -33.91 -25.90
CA GLY A 360 9.53 -34.83 -25.01
C GLY A 360 10.77 -34.25 -24.33
N MET A 361 11.03 -32.94 -24.42
CA MET A 361 12.12 -32.28 -23.68
C MET A 361 11.69 -31.82 -22.28
N GLY A 362 10.78 -32.56 -21.64
CA GLY A 362 10.44 -32.36 -20.23
C GLY A 362 11.58 -32.82 -19.33
N SER A 363 11.85 -32.08 -18.25
CA SER A 363 12.91 -32.44 -17.30
C SER A 363 12.45 -32.43 -15.85
N ILE A 364 11.23 -31.95 -15.59
CA ILE A 364 10.63 -31.85 -14.25
C ILE A 364 9.25 -32.46 -14.30
N ASP A 365 8.98 -33.41 -13.41
CA ASP A 365 7.66 -34.01 -13.28
C ASP A 365 6.82 -33.24 -12.27
N ILE A 366 5.66 -32.75 -12.73
CA ILE A 366 4.70 -32.05 -11.88
C ILE A 366 3.32 -32.70 -11.92
N PRO A 367 2.51 -32.56 -10.85
CA PRO A 367 1.10 -32.92 -10.88
C PRO A 367 0.35 -32.15 -11.97
N SER A 368 -0.44 -32.82 -12.79
CA SER A 368 -1.22 -32.18 -13.86
C SER A 368 -2.28 -31.21 -13.34
N GLN A 369 -2.72 -31.38 -12.10
CA GLN A 369 -3.69 -30.52 -11.40
C GLN A 369 -3.18 -29.08 -11.22
N ILE A 370 -1.86 -28.82 -11.24
CA ILE A 370 -1.30 -27.47 -11.13
C ILE A 370 -1.82 -26.57 -12.26
N PHE A 371 -2.09 -27.13 -13.45
CA PHE A 371 -2.65 -26.37 -14.57
C PHE A 371 -4.11 -25.93 -14.34
N GLN A 372 -4.81 -26.49 -13.35
CA GLN A 372 -6.14 -26.03 -12.95
C GLN A 372 -6.09 -24.72 -12.16
N ALA A 373 -4.92 -24.34 -11.61
CA ALA A 373 -4.78 -23.11 -10.83
C ALA A 373 -4.95 -21.82 -11.66
N SER A 374 -4.95 -21.91 -12.99
CA SER A 374 -5.04 -20.77 -13.89
C SER A 374 -5.75 -21.15 -15.19
N VAL A 375 -6.79 -20.41 -15.57
CA VAL A 375 -7.47 -20.59 -16.87
C VAL A 375 -6.48 -20.43 -18.03
N LEU A 376 -5.60 -19.43 -17.97
CA LEU A 376 -4.58 -19.20 -19.00
C LEU A 376 -3.64 -20.41 -19.12
N ALA A 377 -3.05 -20.87 -18.01
CA ALA A 377 -2.11 -21.98 -18.04
C ALA A 377 -2.78 -23.29 -18.45
N GLY A 378 -3.98 -23.59 -17.93
CA GLY A 378 -4.72 -24.81 -18.24
C GLY A 378 -5.19 -24.88 -19.69
N THR A 379 -5.69 -23.78 -20.25
CA THR A 379 -6.12 -23.74 -21.66
C THR A 379 -4.95 -23.91 -22.62
N LEU A 380 -3.83 -23.23 -22.36
CA LEU A 380 -2.61 -23.39 -23.15
C LEU A 380 -2.02 -24.79 -22.97
N ALA A 381 -1.95 -25.31 -21.75
CA ALA A 381 -1.49 -26.67 -21.51
C ALA A 381 -2.30 -27.68 -22.31
N LYS A 382 -3.64 -27.57 -22.32
CA LYS A 382 -4.50 -28.48 -23.10
C LYS A 382 -4.22 -28.38 -24.60
N LEU A 383 -4.01 -27.17 -25.11
CA LEU A 383 -3.69 -26.95 -26.53
C LEU A 383 -2.40 -27.63 -26.97
N PHE A 384 -1.35 -27.61 -26.14
CA PHE A 384 -0.03 -28.13 -26.50
C PHE A 384 0.22 -29.58 -26.06
N LEU A 385 -0.29 -29.99 -24.90
CA LEU A 385 -0.02 -31.28 -24.27
C LEU A 385 -1.15 -32.30 -24.48
N GLY A 386 -2.34 -31.84 -24.90
CA GLY A 386 -3.44 -32.70 -25.33
C GLY A 386 -3.88 -33.70 -24.24
N ASP A 387 -3.73 -34.98 -24.54
CA ASP A 387 -4.17 -36.06 -23.66
C ASP A 387 -3.16 -36.42 -22.56
N ALA A 388 -1.93 -35.92 -22.65
CA ALA A 388 -0.93 -36.13 -21.61
C ALA A 388 -1.36 -35.54 -20.24
N LEU A 389 -2.30 -34.58 -20.24
CA LEU A 389 -2.86 -33.97 -19.02
C LEU A 389 -3.82 -34.89 -18.24
N HIS A 390 -4.28 -36.00 -18.82
CA HIS A 390 -5.07 -36.98 -18.09
C HIS A 390 -4.22 -37.75 -17.07
N ASN A 391 -2.91 -37.84 -17.31
CA ASN A 391 -1.98 -38.48 -16.38
C ASN A 391 -1.87 -37.65 -15.09
N SER A 392 -1.66 -38.34 -13.96
CA SER A 392 -1.49 -37.67 -12.66
C SER A 392 -0.23 -36.81 -12.63
N PHE A 393 0.83 -37.26 -13.29
CA PHE A 393 2.10 -36.55 -13.42
C PHE A 393 2.45 -36.36 -14.90
N ILE A 394 3.03 -35.21 -15.20
CA ILE A 394 3.49 -34.86 -16.53
C ILE A 394 4.89 -34.24 -16.45
N SER A 395 5.75 -34.68 -17.36
CA SER A 395 7.08 -34.11 -17.50
C SER A 395 7.02 -32.83 -18.32
N ILE A 396 7.47 -31.72 -17.74
CA ILE A 396 7.46 -30.41 -18.36
C ILE A 396 8.85 -29.78 -18.36
N HIS A 397 9.04 -28.86 -19.30
CA HIS A 397 10.22 -28.03 -19.37
C HIS A 397 10.16 -26.91 -18.30
N PRO A 398 11.25 -26.57 -17.59
CA PRO A 398 11.26 -25.55 -16.53
C PRO A 398 10.72 -24.17 -16.95
N LEU A 399 10.83 -23.84 -18.24
CA LEU A 399 10.26 -22.62 -18.83
C LEU A 399 8.74 -22.51 -18.67
N VAL A 400 8.02 -23.63 -18.61
CA VAL A 400 6.57 -23.64 -18.34
C VAL A 400 6.30 -23.03 -16.97
N VAL A 401 7.04 -23.46 -15.94
CA VAL A 401 6.90 -22.96 -14.57
C VAL A 401 7.33 -21.49 -14.49
N LEU A 402 8.46 -21.13 -15.11
CA LEU A 402 8.92 -19.73 -15.17
C LEU A 402 7.90 -18.82 -15.85
N GLY A 403 7.36 -19.23 -16.99
CA GLY A 403 6.37 -18.47 -17.73
C GLY A 403 5.07 -18.31 -16.95
N TRP A 404 4.58 -19.38 -16.32
CA TRP A 404 3.40 -19.32 -15.47
C TRP A 404 3.60 -18.41 -14.25
N LEU A 405 4.72 -18.54 -13.53
CA LEU A 405 5.02 -17.66 -12.39
C LEU A 405 5.18 -16.20 -12.81
N GLY A 406 5.85 -15.93 -13.93
CA GLY A 406 5.98 -14.57 -14.47
C GLY A 406 4.64 -13.95 -14.85
N SER A 407 3.74 -14.75 -15.44
CA SER A 407 2.36 -14.33 -15.70
C SER A 407 1.60 -14.09 -14.40
N ALA A 408 1.75 -14.94 -13.38
CA ALA A 408 1.13 -14.77 -12.07
C ALA A 408 1.63 -13.48 -11.37
N ILE A 409 2.94 -13.22 -11.37
CA ILE A 409 3.53 -11.97 -10.85
C ILE A 409 2.93 -10.76 -11.57
N THR A 410 2.84 -10.82 -12.90
CA THR A 410 2.25 -9.74 -13.70
C THR A 410 0.78 -9.53 -13.34
N ALA A 411 0.01 -10.62 -13.22
CA ALA A 411 -1.40 -10.56 -12.87
C ALA A 411 -1.66 -10.04 -11.45
N LEU A 412 -0.85 -10.43 -10.47
CA LEU A 412 -0.92 -9.89 -9.10
C LEU A 412 -0.71 -8.38 -9.07
N ASN A 413 0.20 -7.86 -9.90
CA ASN A 413 0.45 -6.42 -10.01
C ASN A 413 -0.60 -5.69 -10.87
N LEU A 414 -1.37 -6.41 -11.70
CA LEU A 414 -2.52 -5.88 -12.45
C LEU A 414 -3.82 -5.88 -11.64
N MET A 415 -3.82 -6.32 -10.38
CA MET A 415 -4.99 -6.17 -9.51
C MET A 415 -5.37 -4.69 -9.34
N PRO A 416 -6.67 -4.33 -9.36
CA PRO A 416 -7.12 -2.95 -9.31
C PRO A 416 -7.12 -2.39 -7.88
N ALA A 417 -5.93 -2.32 -7.26
CA ALA A 417 -5.76 -1.88 -5.89
C ALA A 417 -4.56 -0.93 -5.68
N GLY A 418 -4.85 0.26 -5.15
CA GLY A 418 -3.88 1.22 -4.66
C GLY A 418 -2.81 1.61 -5.70
N GLN A 419 -1.54 1.51 -5.34
CA GLN A 419 -0.38 1.86 -6.20
C GLN A 419 0.09 0.71 -7.09
N LEU A 420 -0.62 -0.41 -7.15
CA LEU A 420 -0.36 -1.46 -8.12
C LEU A 420 -0.59 -0.95 -9.55
N ASP A 421 -0.01 -1.61 -10.55
CA ASP A 421 -0.19 -1.25 -11.96
C ASP A 421 -1.68 -1.21 -12.32
N GLY A 422 -2.45 -2.22 -11.89
CA GLY A 422 -3.89 -2.26 -12.10
C GLY A 422 -4.65 -1.12 -11.42
N GLY A 423 -4.24 -0.73 -10.21
CA GLY A 423 -4.79 0.42 -9.49
C GLY A 423 -4.52 1.74 -10.22
N ARG A 424 -3.30 1.91 -10.74
CA ARG A 424 -2.91 3.08 -11.56
C ARG A 424 -3.65 3.11 -12.90
N ILE A 425 -3.84 1.95 -13.55
CA ILE A 425 -4.67 1.83 -14.77
C ILE A 425 -6.11 2.27 -14.48
N VAL A 426 -6.76 1.71 -13.45
CA VAL A 426 -8.13 2.10 -13.07
C VAL A 426 -8.21 3.58 -12.70
N GLN A 427 -7.21 4.11 -11.98
CA GLN A 427 -7.15 5.53 -11.62
C GLN A 427 -7.03 6.43 -12.84
N SER A 428 -6.26 6.03 -13.85
CA SER A 428 -6.10 6.80 -15.08
C SER A 428 -7.37 6.81 -15.93
N ILE A 429 -8.05 5.67 -16.09
CA ILE A 429 -9.27 5.54 -16.91
C ILE A 429 -10.49 6.15 -16.18
N TYR A 430 -10.77 5.68 -14.97
CA TYR A 430 -12.04 5.97 -14.27
C TYR A 430 -11.91 7.00 -13.15
N GLY A 431 -10.72 7.57 -12.95
CA GLY A 431 -10.46 8.58 -11.93
C GLY A 431 -10.26 8.01 -10.52
N ARG A 432 -9.92 8.92 -9.59
CA ARG A 432 -9.52 8.59 -8.22
C ARG A 432 -10.61 7.89 -7.40
N ARG A 433 -11.86 8.33 -7.56
CA ARG A 433 -12.98 7.79 -6.78
C ARG A 433 -13.19 6.31 -7.09
N THR A 434 -13.23 5.95 -8.37
CA THR A 434 -13.41 4.56 -8.80
C THR A 434 -12.23 3.70 -8.36
N ALA A 435 -11.00 4.16 -8.55
CA ALA A 435 -9.81 3.44 -8.09
C ALA A 435 -9.79 3.19 -6.56
N SER A 436 -10.29 4.14 -5.77
CA SER A 436 -10.42 3.94 -4.33
C SER A 436 -11.44 2.84 -4.00
N TRP A 437 -12.57 2.81 -4.70
CA TRP A 437 -13.59 1.76 -4.51
C TRP A 437 -13.11 0.39 -4.97
N THR A 438 -12.42 0.29 -6.12
CA THR A 438 -11.86 -0.99 -6.59
C THR A 438 -10.77 -1.51 -5.66
N THR A 439 -10.01 -0.62 -5.02
CA THR A 439 -9.01 -1.00 -4.01
C THR A 439 -9.67 -1.67 -2.81
N VAL A 440 -10.75 -1.08 -2.28
CA VAL A 440 -11.51 -1.67 -1.17
C VAL A 440 -12.11 -3.01 -1.59
N LEU A 441 -12.71 -3.07 -2.78
CA LEU A 441 -13.31 -4.31 -3.30
C LEU A 441 -12.27 -5.43 -3.46
N THR A 442 -11.08 -5.10 -3.99
CA THR A 442 -9.98 -6.06 -4.15
C THR A 442 -9.49 -6.56 -2.80
N LEU A 443 -9.37 -5.70 -1.79
CA LEU A 443 -8.99 -6.10 -0.44
C LEU A 443 -10.03 -7.04 0.20
N ILE A 444 -11.33 -6.73 0.06
CA ILE A 444 -12.40 -7.61 0.53
C ILE A 444 -12.32 -8.97 -0.16
N PHE A 445 -12.11 -8.97 -1.48
CA PHE A 445 -11.95 -10.19 -2.26
C PHE A 445 -10.75 -11.03 -1.78
N LEU A 446 -9.60 -10.41 -1.51
CA LEU A 446 -8.42 -11.11 -1.00
C LEU A 446 -8.63 -11.69 0.41
N VAL A 447 -9.41 -11.02 1.26
CA VAL A 447 -9.82 -11.56 2.57
C VAL A 447 -10.67 -12.81 2.40
N ILE A 448 -11.63 -12.80 1.46
CA ILE A 448 -12.45 -13.99 1.15
C ILE A 448 -11.56 -15.10 0.56
N ALA A 449 -10.66 -14.76 -0.37
CA ALA A 449 -9.76 -15.70 -1.01
C ALA A 449 -8.76 -16.35 -0.04
N THR A 450 -8.52 -15.75 1.13
CA THR A 450 -7.67 -16.32 2.19
C THR A 450 -8.19 -17.67 2.69
N VAL A 451 -9.50 -17.92 2.63
CA VAL A 451 -10.11 -19.21 3.00
C VAL A 451 -9.61 -20.34 2.09
N ILE A 452 -9.29 -20.01 0.83
CA ILE A 452 -8.84 -20.97 -0.18
C ILE A 452 -7.31 -21.01 -0.25
N ASN A 453 -6.66 -19.84 -0.25
CA ASN A 453 -5.22 -19.75 -0.40
C ASN A 453 -4.63 -18.71 0.57
N PRO A 454 -3.78 -19.13 1.54
CA PRO A 454 -3.10 -18.24 2.46
C PRO A 454 -2.24 -17.16 1.77
N LEU A 455 -1.77 -17.38 0.54
CA LEU A 455 -1.04 -16.38 -0.25
C LEU A 455 -1.85 -15.09 -0.44
N ALA A 456 -3.19 -15.20 -0.56
CA ALA A 456 -4.07 -14.05 -0.69
C ALA A 456 -4.00 -13.14 0.55
N LEU A 457 -3.81 -13.71 1.75
CA LEU A 457 -3.64 -12.94 2.98
C LEU A 457 -2.34 -12.16 2.99
N TYR A 458 -1.23 -12.82 2.61
CA TYR A 458 0.08 -12.16 2.56
C TYR A 458 0.08 -11.01 1.55
N TRP A 459 -0.45 -11.24 0.35
CA TRP A 459 -0.55 -10.21 -0.68
C TRP A 459 -1.52 -9.08 -0.28
N GLY A 460 -2.69 -9.42 0.27
CA GLY A 460 -3.65 -8.45 0.79
C GLY A 460 -3.09 -7.60 1.93
N GLY A 461 -2.30 -8.20 2.83
CA GLY A 461 -1.60 -7.50 3.91
C GLY A 461 -0.56 -6.51 3.39
N ILE A 462 0.24 -6.93 2.39
CA ILE A 462 1.19 -6.05 1.70
C ILE A 462 0.45 -4.85 1.07
N ILE A 463 -0.64 -5.10 0.34
CA ILE A 463 -1.42 -4.02 -0.28
C ILE A 463 -1.95 -3.08 0.80
N LEU A 464 -2.58 -3.61 1.84
CA LEU A 464 -3.22 -2.83 2.89
C LEU A 464 -2.24 -1.91 3.64
N ILE A 465 -1.01 -2.37 3.89
CA ILE A 465 -0.01 -1.64 4.67
C ILE A 465 0.87 -0.73 3.79
N LEU A 466 1.32 -1.23 2.64
CA LEU A 466 2.36 -0.57 1.84
C LEU A 466 1.81 0.16 0.61
N LEU A 467 0.74 -0.37 -0.01
CA LEU A 467 0.34 0.02 -1.37
C LEU A 467 -1.09 0.55 -1.47
N ARG A 468 -1.84 0.66 -0.36
CA ARG A 468 -3.29 0.97 -0.36
C ARG A 468 -3.61 2.34 -0.92
N ASP A 469 -2.73 3.31 -0.69
CA ASP A 469 -2.98 4.69 -1.09
C ASP A 469 -2.98 4.81 -2.62
N LEU A 470 -3.74 5.76 -3.16
CA LEU A 470 -3.70 6.03 -4.61
C LEU A 470 -2.45 6.81 -4.97
N GLU A 471 -2.15 6.87 -6.28
CA GLU A 471 -1.07 7.73 -6.76
C GLU A 471 -1.38 9.20 -6.44
N ARG A 472 -0.33 10.00 -6.22
CA ARG A 472 -0.46 11.43 -5.85
C ARG A 472 -1.25 12.22 -6.90
N PRO A 473 -1.86 13.36 -6.53
CA PRO A 473 -2.52 14.21 -7.50
C PRO A 473 -1.60 14.59 -8.67
N MET A 474 -2.12 14.46 -9.89
CA MET A 474 -1.42 14.82 -11.12
C MET A 474 -1.61 16.31 -11.42
N LEU A 475 -0.72 16.89 -12.22
CA LEU A 475 -0.81 18.30 -12.62
C LEU A 475 -2.11 18.56 -13.41
N ASN A 476 -2.51 17.64 -14.29
CA ASN A 476 -3.83 17.63 -14.90
C ASN A 476 -4.53 16.29 -14.68
N GLU A 477 -5.54 16.26 -13.80
CA GLU A 477 -6.42 15.11 -13.62
C GLU A 477 -7.77 15.27 -14.31
N LEU A 478 -8.03 16.31 -15.10
CA LEU A 478 -9.33 16.44 -15.78
C LEU A 478 -9.28 16.00 -17.25
N SER A 479 -8.09 15.83 -17.83
CA SER A 479 -7.90 15.26 -19.17
C SER A 479 -8.42 13.82 -19.24
N GLU A 480 -9.23 13.52 -20.25
CA GLU A 480 -9.69 12.16 -20.53
C GLU A 480 -8.61 11.32 -21.24
N LEU A 481 -8.78 10.00 -21.21
CA LEU A 481 -7.92 9.07 -21.94
C LEU A 481 -8.44 8.89 -23.37
N ASP A 482 -7.52 8.54 -24.27
CA ASP A 482 -7.84 8.11 -25.62
C ASP A 482 -8.44 6.69 -25.61
N GLY A 483 -9.45 6.43 -26.44
CA GLY A 483 -10.24 5.18 -26.42
C GLY A 483 -9.40 3.92 -26.63
N ASP A 484 -8.35 4.01 -27.45
CA ASP A 484 -7.42 2.88 -27.70
C ASP A 484 -6.71 2.43 -26.42
N ARG A 485 -6.33 3.37 -25.54
CA ARG A 485 -5.66 3.08 -24.27
C ARG A 485 -6.62 2.44 -23.29
N GLU A 486 -7.87 2.91 -23.25
CA GLU A 486 -8.89 2.28 -22.41
C GLU A 486 -9.07 0.81 -22.79
N ALA A 487 -9.13 0.50 -24.09
CA ALA A 487 -9.22 -0.88 -24.58
C ALA A 487 -8.02 -1.73 -24.11
N VAL A 488 -6.79 -1.23 -24.23
CA VAL A 488 -5.59 -1.92 -23.75
C VAL A 488 -5.65 -2.13 -22.22
N GLY A 489 -6.14 -1.16 -21.46
CA GLY A 489 -6.32 -1.27 -20.02
C GLY A 489 -7.31 -2.38 -19.65
N VAL A 490 -8.44 -2.45 -20.35
CA VAL A 490 -9.44 -3.52 -20.17
C VAL A 490 -8.86 -4.89 -20.51
N VAL A 491 -8.10 -5.01 -21.61
CA VAL A 491 -7.42 -6.26 -21.98
C VAL A 491 -6.42 -6.69 -20.91
N ALA A 492 -5.67 -5.76 -20.30
CA ALA A 492 -4.75 -6.08 -19.22
C ALA A 492 -5.47 -6.55 -17.95
N LEU A 493 -6.58 -5.91 -17.57
CA LEU A 493 -7.41 -6.39 -16.45
C LEU A 493 -8.02 -7.77 -16.76
N PHE A 494 -8.41 -8.02 -18.00
CA PHE A 494 -8.87 -9.35 -18.43
C PHE A 494 -7.75 -10.40 -18.34
N TRP A 495 -6.53 -10.07 -18.79
CA TRP A 495 -5.34 -10.92 -18.63
C TRP A 495 -5.17 -11.32 -17.16
N MET A 496 -5.24 -10.36 -16.24
CA MET A 496 -5.14 -10.62 -14.81
C MET A 496 -6.19 -11.64 -14.34
N VAL A 497 -7.46 -11.46 -14.73
CA VAL A 497 -8.53 -12.39 -14.37
C VAL A 497 -8.25 -13.80 -14.89
N ILE A 498 -7.95 -13.97 -16.18
CA ILE A 498 -7.71 -15.32 -16.74
C ILE A 498 -6.45 -15.99 -16.17
N THR A 499 -5.51 -15.23 -15.64
CA THR A 499 -4.29 -15.79 -15.03
C THR A 499 -4.54 -16.24 -13.60
N LEU A 500 -5.30 -15.47 -12.82
CA LEU A 500 -5.53 -15.74 -11.39
C LEU A 500 -6.76 -16.61 -11.12
N LEU A 501 -7.71 -16.67 -12.05
CA LEU A 501 -8.93 -17.44 -11.89
C LEU A 501 -8.62 -18.94 -12.10
N PRO A 502 -8.87 -19.80 -11.09
CA PRO A 502 -8.70 -21.23 -11.24
C PRO A 502 -9.82 -21.83 -12.08
N LEU A 503 -9.51 -22.87 -12.85
CA LEU A 503 -10.51 -23.66 -13.56
C LEU A 503 -11.40 -24.38 -12.55
N THR A 504 -12.72 -24.29 -12.75
CA THR A 504 -13.66 -25.09 -11.98
C THR A 504 -13.48 -26.57 -12.33
N SER A 505 -13.73 -27.46 -11.38
CA SER A 505 -13.58 -28.91 -11.56
C SER A 505 -14.30 -29.43 -12.81
N GLY A 506 -15.53 -28.97 -13.07
CA GLY A 506 -16.28 -29.37 -14.26
C GLY A 506 -15.71 -28.86 -15.59
N VAL A 507 -15.04 -27.70 -15.60
CA VAL A 507 -14.34 -27.21 -16.80
C VAL A 507 -13.00 -27.93 -16.96
N ALA A 508 -12.28 -28.15 -15.86
CA ALA A 508 -11.03 -28.91 -15.86
C ALA A 508 -11.23 -30.36 -16.36
N GLU A 509 -12.31 -31.02 -15.93
CA GLU A 509 -12.68 -32.37 -16.39
C GLU A 509 -13.02 -32.38 -17.88
N ARG A 510 -13.80 -31.41 -18.38
CA ARG A 510 -14.08 -31.25 -19.82
C ARG A 510 -12.83 -30.98 -20.64
N LEU A 511 -11.85 -30.31 -20.06
CA LEU A 511 -10.53 -30.08 -20.66
C LEU A 511 -9.59 -31.29 -20.49
N GLY A 512 -10.00 -32.35 -19.78
CA GLY A 512 -9.18 -33.55 -19.56
C GLY A 512 -7.96 -33.30 -18.67
N ILE A 513 -8.03 -32.33 -17.75
CA ILE A 513 -6.95 -32.02 -16.83
C ILE A 513 -7.16 -32.79 -15.53
N GLY A 514 -6.32 -33.80 -15.26
CA GLY A 514 -6.36 -34.59 -14.04
C GLY A 514 -7.63 -35.43 -13.91
N SER A 515 -7.71 -36.56 -14.62
CA SER A 515 -8.80 -37.52 -14.46
C SER A 515 -8.50 -38.47 -13.30
N GLY A 516 -9.11 -38.26 -12.13
CA GLY A 516 -9.08 -39.25 -11.05
C GLY A 516 -9.42 -38.71 -9.66
N GLY A 517 -10.67 -38.84 -9.26
CA GLY A 517 -11.08 -38.82 -7.85
C GLY A 517 -11.63 -37.49 -7.37
N GLY A 518 -12.95 -37.46 -7.12
CA GLY A 518 -13.61 -36.37 -6.45
C GLY A 518 -13.09 -36.12 -5.02
N LEU A 519 -13.43 -34.92 -4.54
CA LEU A 519 -13.31 -34.44 -3.16
C LEU A 519 -11.89 -34.41 -2.58
N LEU A 520 -11.37 -33.18 -2.48
CA LEU A 520 -10.58 -32.56 -1.40
C LEU A 520 -9.86 -33.48 -0.39
N PRO A 521 -8.67 -33.05 0.04
CA PRO A 521 -8.64 -32.13 1.20
C PRO A 521 -8.23 -30.70 0.86
#